data_AF-A0A3C1LGA1-F1
#
_entry.id   AF-A0A3C1LGA1-F1
#
_cell.length_a   1.000
_cell.length_b   1.000
_cell.length_c   1.000
_cell.angle_alpha   90.00
_cell.angle_beta   90.00
_cell.angle_gamma   90.00
#
_symmetry.space_group_name_H-M   'P 1'
#
loop_
_entity.id
_entity.type
_entity.pdbx_description
1 polymer ?
#
loop_
_entity_poly.entity_id
_entity_poly.type
_entity_poly.pdbx_seq_one_letter_code
_entity_poly.pdbx_strand_id
1 'polypeptide(L)' 'MTIEAAQAKVHEWITTIGVRYFSELTNMAILTEEVGELARIMAPTHGDQSFKKTNLGKNLADEKAD' A
#
# COMPACT_ATOMS: atom_id res chain seq x y z
N MET A 1 -15.53 11.12 2.14
CA MET A 1 -14.92 10.82 3.46
C MET A 1 -13.88 11.88 3.73
N THR A 2 -13.79 12.44 4.94
CA THR A 2 -12.68 13.33 5.31
C THR A 2 -11.45 12.52 5.69
N ILE A 3 -10.27 13.15 5.78
CA ILE A 3 -9.04 12.45 6.19
C ILE A 3 -9.18 11.94 7.63
N GLU A 4 -9.78 12.75 8.51
CA GLU A 4 -10.00 12.41 9.91
C GLU A 4 -10.95 11.20 10.03
N ALA A 5 -12.00 11.16 9.21
CA ALA A 5 -12.91 10.02 9.16
C ALA A 5 -12.22 8.74 8.64
N ALA A 6 -11.25 8.87 7.73
CA ALA A 6 -10.44 7.74 7.26
C ALA A 6 -9.53 7.22 8.38
N GLN A 7 -8.81 8.13 9.05
CA GLN A 7 -7.92 7.80 10.16
C GLN A 7 -8.66 7.12 11.30
N ALA A 8 -9.87 7.59 11.65
CA ALA A 8 -10.70 6.98 12.68
C ALA A 8 -11.09 5.54 12.31
N LYS A 9 -11.47 5.28 11.05
CA LYS A 9 -11.80 3.92 10.59
C LYS A 9 -10.60 2.97 10.65
N VAL A 10 -9.42 3.44 10.24
CA VAL A 10 -8.19 2.65 10.31
C VAL A 10 -7.83 2.37 11.77
N HIS A 11 -7.93 3.36 12.65
CA HIS A 11 -7.69 3.20 14.08
C HIS A 11 -8.64 2.19 14.73
N GLU A 12 -9.93 2.27 14.42
CA GLU A 12 -10.94 1.32 14.90
C GLU A 12 -10.58 -0.10 14.48
N TRP A 13 -10.24 -0.32 13.21
CA TRP A 13 -9.85 -1.64 12.72
C TRP A 13 -8.57 -2.16 13.40
N ILE A 14 -7.53 -1.33 13.56
CA ILE A 14 -6.27 -1.74 14.20
C ILE A 14 -6.49 -2.14 15.66
N THR A 15 -7.29 -1.37 16.39
CA THR A 15 -7.50 -1.59 17.82
C THR A 15 -8.50 -2.71 18.14
N THR A 16 -9.39 -3.04 17.20
CA THR A 16 -10.42 -4.09 17.40
C THR A 16 -10.07 -5.41 16.72
N ILE A 17 -9.46 -5.38 15.54
CA ILE A 17 -9.11 -6.56 14.73
C ILE A 17 -7.60 -6.75 14.62
N GLY A 18 -6.85 -5.67 14.32
CA GLY A 18 -5.40 -5.69 14.11
C GLY A 18 -4.55 -5.85 15.38
N VAL A 19 -5.18 -6.03 16.55
CA VAL A 19 -4.58 -6.18 17.88
C VAL A 19 -3.86 -4.92 18.39
N ARG A 20 -2.94 -4.34 17.62
CA ARG A 20 -2.15 -3.15 17.98
C ARG A 20 -1.44 -2.52 16.79
N TYR A 21 -0.92 -1.31 16.99
CA TYR A 21 0.03 -0.69 16.07
C TYR A 21 1.40 -1.40 16.10
N PHE A 22 2.05 -1.40 14.94
CA PHE A 22 3.46 -1.74 14.83
C PHE A 22 4.36 -0.67 15.47
N SER A 23 5.59 -1.04 15.81
CA SER A 23 6.62 -0.04 16.12
C SER A 23 6.95 0.76 14.87
N GLU A 24 7.55 1.93 15.05
CA GLU A 24 7.90 2.85 13.97
C GLU A 24 8.81 2.18 12.93
N LEU A 25 9.79 1.39 13.38
CA LEU A 25 10.69 0.68 12.49
C LEU A 25 9.97 -0.39 11.66
N THR A 26 9.07 -1.16 12.28
CA THR A 26 8.28 -2.17 11.57
C THR A 26 7.30 -1.51 10.59
N ASN A 27 6.65 -0.41 11.00
CA ASN A 27 5.76 0.34 10.13
C ASN A 27 6.50 0.94 8.92
N MET A 28 7.73 1.40 9.11
CA MET A 28 8.59 1.89 8.01
C MET A 28 8.99 0.78 7.04
N ALA A 29 9.29 -0.42 7.55
CA ALA A 29 9.60 -1.57 6.72
C ALA A 29 8.41 -1.97 5.84
N ILE A 30 7.21 -2.07 6.43
CA ILE A 30 5.96 -2.36 5.71
C ILE A 30 5.68 -1.27 4.67
N LEU A 31 5.78 0.01 5.03
CA LEU A 31 5.58 1.10 4.07
C LEU A 31 6.53 1.00 2.86
N THR A 32 7.78 0.59 3.09
CA THR A 32 8.77 0.43 2.02
C THR A 32 8.41 -0.74 1.10
N GLU A 33 7.84 -1.81 1.65
CA GLU A 33 7.36 -2.97 0.90
C GLU A 33 6.22 -2.57 -0.05
N GLU A 34 5.17 -1.93 0.46
CA GLU A 34 4.01 -1.52 -0.35
C GLU A 34 4.38 -0.48 -1.42
N VAL A 35 5.25 0.48 -1.09
CA VAL A 35 5.78 1.42 -2.10
C VAL A 35 6.57 0.71 -3.19
N GLY A 36 7.28 -0.37 -2.85
CA GLY A 36 7.98 -1.23 -3.82
C GLY A 36 7.01 -1.97 -4.74
N GLU A 37 5.92 -2.50 -4.19
CA GLU A 37 4.85 -3.14 -4.95
C GLU A 37 4.19 -2.17 -5.94
N LEU A 38 3.87 -0.95 -5.47
CA LEU A 38 3.36 0.13 -6.29
C LEU A 38 4.34 0.52 -7.41
N ALA A 39 5.62 0.68 -7.07
CA ALA A 39 6.66 1.03 -8.03
C ALA A 39 6.79 0.00 -9.16
N ARG A 40 6.57 -1.29 -8.87
CA ARG A 40 6.59 -2.37 -9.87
C ARG A 40 5.51 -2.21 -10.96
N ILE A 41 4.40 -1.52 -10.67
CA ILE A 41 3.38 -1.17 -11.66
C ILE A 41 3.67 0.19 -12.29
N MET A 42 4.03 1.19 -11.48
CA MET A 42 4.27 2.54 -11.98
C MET A 42 5.44 2.62 -12.96
N ALA A 43 6.54 1.92 -12.71
CA ALA A 43 7.74 2.03 -13.55
C ALA A 43 7.52 1.49 -14.98
N PRO A 44 6.81 0.36 -15.21
CA PRO A 44 6.45 -0.04 -16.57
C PRO A 44 5.30 0.74 -17.21
N THR A 45 4.35 1.26 -16.42
CA THR A 45 3.18 1.97 -16.96
C THR A 45 3.50 3.43 -17.31
N HIS A 46 4.39 4.07 -16.56
CA HIS A 46 4.67 5.51 -16.68
C HIS A 46 6.16 5.84 -16.86
N GLY A 47 7.05 4.86 -16.75
CA GLY A 47 8.47 5.02 -17.00
C GLY A 47 8.95 4.16 -18.17
N ASP A 48 10.26 3.92 -18.22
CA ASP A 48 10.92 3.28 -19.36
C ASP A 48 11.09 1.75 -19.22
N GLN A 49 10.51 1.14 -18.19
CA GLN A 49 10.69 -0.29 -17.93
C GLN A 49 9.76 -1.13 -18.82
N SER A 50 10.29 -2.21 -19.43
CA SER A 50 9.47 -3.12 -20.23
C SER A 50 8.42 -3.86 -19.41
N PHE A 51 7.19 -3.92 -19.92
CA PHE A 51 6.08 -4.62 -19.28
C PHE A 51 6.30 -6.15 -19.29
N LYS A 52 6.19 -6.79 -18.12
CA LYS A 52 6.25 -8.25 -18.00
C LYS A 52 4.84 -8.82 -17.97
N LYS A 53 4.58 -9.92 -18.68
CA LYS A 53 3.27 -10.62 -18.65
C LYS A 53 2.82 -11.03 -17.24
N THR A 54 3.76 -11.23 -16.32
CA THR A 54 3.49 -11.51 -14.90
C THR A 54 2.79 -10.37 -14.16
N ASN A 55 2.80 -9.15 -14.71
CA ASN A 55 2.11 -7.99 -14.13
C ASN A 55 0.65 -7.88 -14.64
N LEU A 56 0.21 -8.77 -15.53
CA LEU A 56 -1.20 -8.83 -15.98
C LEU A 56 -2.09 -9.24 -14.81
N GLY A 57 -2.95 -8.32 -14.37
CA GLY A 57 -3.92 -8.57 -13.30
C GLY A 57 -3.62 -7.85 -11.99
N LYS A 58 -2.47 -7.18 -11.85
CA LYS A 58 -2.21 -6.25 -10.73
C LYS A 58 -2.76 -4.86 -11.06
N ASN A 59 -3.49 -4.27 -10.12
CA ASN A 59 -4.24 -3.03 -10.32
C ASN A 59 -3.61 -1.90 -9.51
N LEU A 60 -3.25 -0.82 -10.19
CA LEU A 60 -2.63 0.36 -9.59
C LEU A 60 -3.45 0.99 -8.46
N ALA A 61 -4.78 0.84 -8.49
CA ALA A 61 -5.65 1.36 -7.43
C ALA A 61 -5.50 0.56 -6.12
N ASP A 62 -5.29 -0.76 -6.22
CA ASP A 62 -5.19 -1.64 -5.07
C ASP A 62 -3.84 -1.43 -4.38
N GLU A 63 -2.74 -1.37 -5.15
CA GLU A 63 -1.39 -1.08 -4.62
C GLU A 63 -1.22 0.34 -4.06
N LYS A 64 -2.20 1.23 -4.27
CA LYS A 64 -2.24 2.57 -3.66
C LYS A 64 -3.04 2.60 -2.37
N ALA A 65 -3.87 1.58 -2.16
CA ALA A 65 -4.74 1.44 -1.01
C ALA A 65 -4.13 0.56 0.09
N ASP A 66 -3.26 -0.37 -0.31
CA ASP A 66 -2.36 -1.13 0.57
C ASP A 66 -1.38 -0.21 1.32
#